data_AF-A0A6M2A0M3-F1
#
_entry.id   AF-A0A6M2A0M3-F1
#
_cell.length_a   1.000
_cell.length_b   1.000
_cell.length_c   1.000
_cell.angle_alpha   90.00
_cell.angle_beta   90.00
_cell.angle_gamma   90.00
#
_symmetry.space_group_name_H-M   'P 1'
#
loop_
_entity.id
_entity.type
_entity.pdbx_description
1 polymer ?
#
loop_
_entity_poly.entity_id
_entity_poly.type
_entity_poly.pdbx_seq_one_letter_code
_entity_poly.pdbx_strand_id
1 'polypeptide(L)'
;MTKKVGRNDPCPCGSGKKFKKCCEQRLGPKKKFQASILSGGLSNGKTLQGKATQISTDFFSKPPPPKKEIRKPKVDEPHHPPEADKPM
;
A
#
# COMPACT_ATOMS: atom_id res chain seq x y z
N MET A 1 -11.05 24.55 -0.34
CA MET A 1 -10.19 23.46 0.19
C MET A 1 -10.55 22.16 -0.51
N THR A 2 -9.81 21.77 -1.55
CA THR A 2 -9.99 20.46 -2.18
C THR A 2 -9.35 19.40 -1.30
N LYS A 3 -10.16 18.69 -0.50
CA LYS A 3 -9.70 17.57 0.33
C LYS A 3 -9.07 16.54 -0.60
N LYS A 4 -7.75 16.39 -0.55
CA LYS A 4 -7.03 15.35 -1.31
C LYS A 4 -7.41 14.00 -0.72
N VAL A 5 -8.28 13.26 -1.41
CA VAL A 5 -8.66 11.89 -1.02
C VAL A 5 -7.44 10.99 -1.14
N GLY A 6 -7.11 10.26 -0.08
CA GLY A 6 -6.00 9.32 -0.06
C GLY A 6 -6.25 8.13 -0.99
N ARG A 7 -5.19 7.59 -1.60
CA ARG A 7 -5.29 6.42 -2.50
C ARG A 7 -6.00 5.21 -1.90
N ASN A 8 -5.84 5.00 -0.60
CA ASN A 8 -6.37 3.84 0.11
C ASN A 8 -7.72 4.08 0.78
N ASP A 9 -8.19 5.33 0.84
CA ASP A 9 -9.48 5.69 1.44
C ASP A 9 -10.67 5.11 0.67
N PRO A 10 -11.84 4.97 1.32
CA PRO A 10 -13.08 4.64 0.63
C PRO A 10 -13.36 5.68 -0.47
N CYS A 11 -13.77 5.19 -1.64
CA CYS A 11 -14.00 6.04 -2.79
C CYS A 11 -15.25 6.93 -2.56
N PRO A 12 -15.15 8.26 -2.75
CA PRO A 12 -16.26 9.19 -2.51
C PRO A 12 -17.44 9.01 -3.48
N CYS A 13 -17.32 8.16 -4.50
CA CYS A 13 -18.42 7.83 -5.41
C CYS A 13 -19.43 6.82 -4.82
N GLY A 14 -19.29 6.41 -3.56
CA GLY A 14 -20.21 5.47 -2.91
C GLY A 14 -20.03 3.99 -3.28
N SER A 15 -18.94 3.63 -3.98
CA SER A 15 -18.75 2.24 -4.43
C SER A 15 -18.25 1.28 -3.35
N GLY A 16 -17.88 1.78 -2.16
CA GLY A 16 -17.25 1.00 -1.08
C GLY A 16 -15.83 0.48 -1.39
N LYS A 17 -15.30 0.70 -2.60
CA LYS A 17 -13.94 0.30 -3.00
C LYS A 17 -12.92 1.37 -2.58
N LYS A 18 -11.65 0.98 -2.42
CA LYS A 18 -10.54 1.94 -2.24
C LYS A 18 -10.45 2.88 -3.44
N PHE A 19 -10.17 4.17 -3.23
CA PHE A 19 -10.08 5.20 -4.28
C PHE A 19 -9.16 4.76 -5.44
N LYS A 20 -8.01 4.15 -5.13
CA LYS A 20 -7.04 3.61 -6.10
C LYS A 20 -7.51 2.46 -6.98
N LYS A 21 -8.60 1.80 -6.61
CA LYS A 21 -9.22 0.70 -7.36
C LYS A 21 -10.57 1.12 -7.97
N CYS A 22 -10.94 2.39 -7.85
CA CYS A 22 -12.21 2.92 -8.29
C CYS A 22 -11.99 4.14 -9.19
N CYS A 23 -12.34 5.35 -8.73
CA CYS A 23 -12.26 6.56 -9.54
C CYS A 23 -10.85 6.88 -10.03
N GLU A 24 -9.80 6.54 -9.28
CA GLU A 24 -8.43 6.81 -9.74
C GLU A 24 -8.05 5.98 -10.98
N GLN A 25 -8.46 4.70 -11.06
CA GLN A 25 -8.19 3.89 -12.25
C GLN A 25 -9.01 4.33 -13.47
N ARG A 26 -10.18 4.94 -13.23
CA ARG A 26 -11.05 5.44 -14.30
C ARG A 26 -10.47 6.68 -14.99
N LEU A 27 -9.59 7.43 -14.31
CA LEU A 27 -8.99 8.67 -14.81
C LEU A 27 -7.59 8.46 -15.44
N GLY A 28 -7.01 7.27 -15.32
CA GLY A 28 -5.69 6.98 -15.87
C GLY A 28 -5.76 6.65 -17.37
N PRO A 29 -4.81 7.14 -18.20
CA PRO A 29 -4.69 6.66 -19.57
C PRO A 29 -4.41 5.16 -19.52
N LYS A 30 -5.28 4.35 -20.13
CA LYS A 30 -5.05 2.90 -20.26
C LYS A 30 -3.76 2.71 -21.06
N LYS A 31 -2.63 2.53 -20.38
CA LYS A 31 -1.39 2.11 -21.03
C LYS A 31 -1.71 0.78 -21.70
N LYS A 32 -1.76 0.78 -23.04
CA LYS A 32 -1.84 -0.44 -23.83
C LYS A 32 -0.64 -1.27 -23.39
N PHE A 33 -0.90 -2.35 -22.67
CA PHE A 33 0.12 -3.33 -22.35
C PHE A 33 0.58 -3.85 -23.70
N GLN A 34 1.71 -3.37 -24.20
CA GLN A 34 2.26 -3.85 -25.47
C GLN A 34 2.65 -5.31 -25.24
N ALA A 35 1.72 -6.21 -25.57
CA ALA A 35 1.98 -7.64 -25.67
C ALA A 35 2.75 -7.87 -26.96
N SER A 36 4.03 -7.52 -26.97
CA SER A 36 4.94 -7.78 -28.09
C SER A 36 5.62 -9.13 -27.91
N ILE A 37 4.84 -10.20 -27.72
CA ILE A 37 5.35 -11.59 -27.65
C ILE A 37 4.48 -12.48 -28.54
N LEU A 38 4.37 -12.15 -29.83
CA LEU A 38 4.14 -13.13 -30.88
C LEU A 38 4.79 -12.60 -32.16
N SER A 39 5.60 -13.45 -32.80
CA SER A 39 6.16 -13.32 -34.15
C SER A 39 7.50 -12.58 -34.29
N GLY A 40 8.60 -13.26 -33.95
CA GLY A 40 9.94 -12.83 -34.34
C GLY A 40 11.06 -13.81 -33.96
N GLY A 41 11.24 -14.86 -34.75
CA GLY A 41 12.52 -15.55 -35.02
C GLY A 41 13.36 -16.11 -33.87
N LEU A 42 13.48 -17.45 -33.82
CA LEU A 42 14.67 -18.12 -33.31
C LEU A 42 15.91 -17.61 -34.07
N SER A 43 16.81 -16.86 -33.43
CA SER A 43 18.21 -16.80 -33.87
C SER A 43 19.16 -16.50 -32.70
N ASN A 44 19.91 -17.54 -32.36
CA ASN A 44 21.19 -17.63 -31.65
C ASN A 44 21.45 -16.68 -30.46
N GLY A 45 21.52 -17.32 -29.29
CA GLY A 45 21.89 -16.74 -28.02
C GLY A 45 23.20 -15.97 -28.07
N LYS A 46 23.12 -14.74 -27.59
CA LYS A 46 24.26 -13.93 -27.14
C LYS A 46 24.13 -13.93 -25.63
N THR A 47 24.83 -14.84 -24.96
CA THR A 47 25.04 -14.79 -23.52
C THR A 47 25.82 -13.51 -23.22
N LEU A 48 25.10 -12.42 -22.95
CA LEU A 48 25.70 -11.24 -22.34
C LEU A 48 26.13 -11.69 -20.94
N GLN A 49 27.43 -11.86 -20.75
CA GLN A 49 28.07 -12.09 -19.46
C GLN A 49 27.84 -10.86 -18.57
N GLY A 50 26.61 -10.71 -18.08
CA GLY A 50 26.34 -9.88 -16.93
C GLY A 50 26.96 -10.59 -15.75
N LYS A 51 28.04 -10.01 -15.20
CA LYS A 51 28.65 -10.41 -13.94
C LYS A 51 27.54 -10.80 -12.97
N ALA A 52 27.59 -12.05 -12.49
CA ALA A 52 26.78 -12.50 -11.38
C ALA A 52 27.04 -11.54 -10.21
N THR A 53 26.17 -10.54 -10.05
CA THR A 53 26.10 -9.79 -8.81
C THR A 53 25.68 -10.82 -7.79
N GLN A 54 26.65 -11.29 -7.01
CA GLN A 54 26.44 -12.21 -5.91
C GLN A 54 25.31 -11.64 -5.07
N ILE A 55 24.13 -12.25 -5.20
CA ILE A 55 23.02 -12.01 -4.29
C ILE A 55 23.48 -12.58 -2.95
N SER A 56 24.19 -11.76 -2.20
CA SER A 56 24.72 -12.08 -0.88
C SER A 56 23.60 -12.75 -0.08
N THR A 57 23.79 -14.02 0.23
CA THR A 57 22.87 -14.85 1.02
C THR A 57 22.75 -14.37 2.46
N ASP A 58 23.51 -13.34 2.83
CA ASP A 58 23.51 -12.62 4.10
C ASP A 58 22.15 -12.01 4.48
N PHE A 59 21.20 -11.92 3.54
CA PHE A 59 19.84 -11.46 3.85
C PHE A 59 19.06 -12.48 4.70
N PHE A 60 19.35 -13.77 4.58
CA PHE A 60 18.57 -14.82 5.25
C PHE A 60 19.09 -15.19 6.65
N SER A 61 20.29 -14.76 7.04
CA SER A 61 20.87 -15.05 8.36
C SER A 61 20.53 -14.02 9.44
N LYS A 62 19.81 -12.94 9.13
CA LYS A 62 19.40 -11.97 10.17
C LYS A 62 18.18 -12.52 10.93
N PRO A 63 18.29 -12.79 12.24
CA PRO A 63 17.14 -13.19 13.04
C PRO A 63 16.08 -12.06 13.02
N PRO A 64 14.78 -12.41 13.02
CA PRO A 64 13.72 -11.41 13.00
C PRO A 64 13.84 -10.49 14.22
N PRO A 65 13.56 -9.17 14.07
CA PRO A 65 13.61 -8.25 15.20
C PRO A 65 12.63 -8.70 16.30
N PRO A 66 12.98 -8.48 17.59
CA PRO A 66 12.08 -8.82 18.68
C PRO A 66 10.75 -8.08 18.49
N LYS A 67 9.65 -8.79 18.71
CA LYS A 67 8.30 -8.23 18.60
C LYS A 67 8.21 -7.03 19.56
N LYS A 68 8.20 -5.82 19.01
CA LYS A 68 7.94 -4.61 19.79
C LYS A 68 6.59 -4.78 20.47
N GLU A 69 6.60 -4.80 21.80
CA GLU A 69 5.39 -4.92 22.60
C GLU A 69 4.49 -3.74 22.24
N ILE A 70 3.35 -4.04 21.65
CA ILE A 70 2.35 -3.04 21.30
C ILE A 70 1.87 -2.48 22.63
N ARG A 71 2.37 -1.29 22.98
CA ARG A 71 1.89 -0.55 24.15
C ARG A 71 0.38 -0.44 24.00
N LYS A 72 -0.34 -1.06 24.94
CA LYS A 72 -1.80 -1.03 24.95
C LYS A 72 -2.23 0.43 24.83
N PRO A 73 -3.17 0.78 23.94
CA PRO A 73 -3.72 2.12 23.92
C PRO A 73 -4.26 2.39 25.33
N LYS A 74 -3.79 3.46 25.94
CA LYS A 74 -4.38 4.00 27.16
C LYS A 74 -5.83 4.27 26.78
N VAL A 75 -6.75 3.44 27.25
CA VAL A 75 -8.17 3.75 27.14
C VAL A 75 -8.33 5.02 27.96
N ASP A 76 -8.58 6.13 27.26
CA ASP A 76 -8.87 7.39 27.91
C ASP A 76 -10.08 7.15 28.82
N GLU A 77 -9.85 7.35 30.11
CA GLU A 77 -10.84 7.25 31.16
C GLU A 77 -12.08 8.06 30.74
N PRO A 78 -13.30 7.48 30.76
CA PRO A 78 -14.49 8.22 30.36
C PRO A 78 -14.62 9.45 31.26
N HIS A 79 -14.35 10.64 30.68
CA HIS A 79 -14.65 11.91 31.29
C HIS A 79 -16.14 11.93 31.63
N HIS A 80 -16.48 11.75 32.91
CA HIS A 80 -17.79 12.08 33.41
C HIS A 80 -18.01 13.58 33.21
N PRO A 81 -19.09 14.01 32.55
CA PRO A 81 -19.44 15.42 32.55
C PRO A 81 -19.71 15.86 34.00
N PRO A 82 -19.27 17.06 34.43
CA PRO A 82 -19.67 17.58 35.71
C PRO A 82 -21.20 17.71 35.71
N GLU A 83 -21.85 17.10 36.70
CA GLU A 83 -23.28 17.25 36.92
C GLU A 83 -23.57 18.74 37.15
N ALA A 84 -24.24 19.36 36.17
CA ALA A 84 -24.69 20.72 36.30
C ALA A 84 -25.71 20.80 37.44
N ASP A 85 -25.43 21.66 38.41
CA ASP A 85 -26.35 22.14 39.46
C ASP A 85 -27.78 22.24 38.93
N LYS A 86 -28.65 21.34 39.42
CA LYS A 86 -30.11 21.52 39.32
C LYS A 86 -30.51 22.57 40.36
N PRO A 87 -31.09 23.72 39.97
CA PRO A 87 -31.82 24.55 40.92
C PRO A 87 -33.10 23.82 41.37
N MET A 88 -33.47 24.10 42.64
CA MET A 88 -34.55 23.49 43.43
C MET A 88 -35.94 23.60 42.80
#